data_AF-A0A9E0SHL9-F1
#
_entry.id   AF-A0A9E0SHL9-F1
#
_cell.length_a   1.000
_cell.length_b   1.000
_cell.length_c   1.000
_cell.angle_alpha   90.00
_cell.angle_beta   90.00
_cell.angle_gamma   90.00
#
_symmetry.space_group_name_H-M   'P 1'
#
loop_
_entity.id
_entity.type
_entity.pdbx_description
1 polymer ?
#
loop_
_entity_poly.entity_id
_entity_poly.type
_entity_poly.pdbx_seq_one_letter_code
_entity_poly.pdbx_strand_id
1 'polypeptide(L)'
;RKKYKEYGIKETPFVVVKADAGTYGMGIMTVRDAAEVKDLNRKQRNKMAVVKEGMEVSEVIIQEGVHTFEHINDAVAEPVVYMIDRYVVGGFYRVHAERGIDENLNAPGAHFVPLAFAQQHALPDAKAKPGTVAPNRFYMYGVIARLALLAGSLELEKTDPNPEVY
;
A
#
# COMPACT_ATOMS: atom_id res chain seq x y z
N ARG A 1 -5.48 -17.15 4.00
CA ARG A 1 -5.09 -18.57 4.24
C ARG A 1 -5.38 -19.50 3.06
N LYS A 2 -6.64 -19.64 2.57
CA LYS A 2 -6.98 -20.52 1.42
C LYS A 2 -6.12 -20.26 0.17
N LYS A 3 -6.03 -18.99 -0.25
CA LYS A 3 -5.23 -18.55 -1.41
C LYS A 3 -3.72 -18.78 -1.24
N TYR A 4 -3.20 -18.62 -0.03
CA TYR A 4 -1.79 -18.94 0.28
C TYR A 4 -1.49 -20.42 0.04
N LYS A 5 -2.37 -21.32 0.51
CA LYS A 5 -2.24 -22.76 0.24
C LYS A 5 -2.36 -23.10 -1.25
N GLU A 6 -3.29 -22.46 -1.95
CA GLU A 6 -3.51 -22.63 -3.39
C GLU A 6 -2.26 -22.30 -4.21
N TYR A 7 -1.57 -21.21 -3.87
CA TYR A 7 -0.37 -20.75 -4.59
C TYR A 7 0.95 -21.22 -3.96
N GLY A 8 0.91 -22.06 -2.92
CA GLY A 8 2.12 -22.55 -2.25
C GLY A 8 2.91 -21.48 -1.50
N ILE A 9 2.27 -20.38 -1.11
CA ILE A 9 2.88 -19.27 -0.35
C ILE A 9 3.10 -19.73 1.09
N LYS A 10 4.33 -19.59 1.58
CA LYS A 10 4.76 -20.12 2.89
C LYS A 10 4.72 -19.08 3.98
N GLU A 11 4.68 -17.81 3.62
CA GLU A 11 4.64 -16.68 4.55
C GLU A 11 3.34 -16.67 5.35
N THR A 12 3.40 -16.07 6.54
CA THR A 12 2.24 -16.03 7.43
C THR A 12 1.26 -14.97 6.94
N PRO A 13 -0.01 -15.32 6.65
CA PRO A 13 -1.00 -14.31 6.30
C PRO A 13 -1.21 -13.35 7.48
N PHE A 14 -1.32 -12.07 7.16
CA PHE A 14 -1.64 -11.03 8.13
C PHE A 14 -2.76 -10.15 7.59
N VAL A 15 -3.35 -9.36 8.47
CA VAL A 15 -4.30 -8.29 8.13
C VAL A 15 -3.79 -6.97 8.68
N VAL A 16 -4.13 -5.90 7.99
CA VAL A 16 -3.91 -4.53 8.45
C VAL A 16 -5.24 -3.99 8.94
N VAL A 17 -5.30 -3.65 10.23
CA VAL A 17 -6.45 -3.00 10.86
C VAL A 17 -6.18 -1.51 10.88
N LYS A 18 -7.12 -0.75 10.33
CA LYS A 18 -7.06 0.71 10.20
C LYS A 18 -8.23 1.30 10.97
N ALA A 19 -7.94 1.96 12.09
CA ALA A 19 -8.90 2.75 12.84
C ALA A 19 -8.91 4.17 12.27
N ASP A 20 -9.99 4.53 11.60
CA ASP A 20 -10.15 5.82 10.93
C ASP A 20 -10.92 6.82 11.80
N ALA A 21 -10.39 8.04 11.89
CA ALA A 21 -11.05 9.19 12.52
C ALA A 21 -11.12 10.38 11.55
N GLY A 22 -11.14 10.12 10.24
CA GLY A 22 -11.25 11.14 9.21
C GLY A 22 -10.02 12.05 9.13
N THR A 23 -10.22 13.36 9.16
CA THR A 23 -9.16 14.38 8.98
C THR A 23 -8.07 14.35 10.06
N TYR A 24 -8.30 13.65 11.17
CA TYR A 24 -7.40 13.60 12.33
C TYR A 24 -6.42 12.42 12.30
N GLY A 25 -6.50 11.58 11.26
CA GLY A 25 -5.54 10.53 10.92
C GLY A 25 -6.07 9.12 11.16
N MET A 26 -5.17 8.15 11.02
CA MET A 26 -5.54 6.73 11.03
C MET A 26 -4.58 5.92 11.90
N GLY A 27 -5.12 5.19 12.87
CA GLY A 27 -4.39 4.20 13.67
C GLY A 27 -4.20 2.91 12.86
N ILE A 28 -2.97 2.55 12.52
CA ILE A 28 -2.68 1.36 11.71
C ILE A 28 -1.98 0.29 12.55
N MET A 29 -2.47 -0.95 12.54
CA MET A 29 -1.80 -2.10 13.14
C MET A 29 -1.84 -3.34 12.24
N THR A 30 -0.80 -4.17 12.34
CA THR A 30 -0.71 -5.47 11.67
C THR A 30 -1.09 -6.57 12.66
N VAL A 31 -1.90 -7.53 12.22
CA VAL A 31 -2.43 -8.64 13.04
C VAL A 31 -2.29 -9.96 12.28
N ARG A 32 -1.82 -11.02 12.94
CA ARG A 32 -1.69 -12.38 12.38
C ARG A 32 -2.66 -13.37 13.02
N ASP A 33 -3.09 -13.09 14.26
CA ASP A 33 -4.10 -13.86 14.99
C ASP A 33 -5.15 -12.96 15.66
N ALA A 34 -6.39 -13.44 15.73
CA ALA A 34 -7.49 -12.72 16.37
C ALA A 34 -7.29 -12.48 17.88
N ALA A 35 -6.39 -13.23 18.54
CA ALA A 35 -6.02 -12.95 19.92
C ALA A 35 -5.28 -11.61 20.08
N GLU A 36 -4.50 -11.18 19.08
CA GLU A 36 -3.72 -9.94 19.16
C GLU A 36 -4.60 -8.68 19.26
N VAL A 37 -5.83 -8.72 18.76
CA VAL A 37 -6.78 -7.61 18.89
C VAL A 37 -7.54 -7.63 20.23
N LYS A 38 -7.57 -8.77 20.92
CA LYS A 38 -8.19 -8.89 22.26
C LYS A 38 -7.24 -8.37 23.33
N ASP A 39 -5.97 -8.70 23.20
CA ASP A 39 -4.94 -8.45 24.22
C ASP A 39 -4.06 -7.23 23.90
N LEU A 40 -4.68 -6.15 23.40
CA LEU A 40 -3.97 -4.91 23.07
C LEU A 40 -3.36 -4.30 24.32
N ASN A 41 -2.06 -4.00 24.30
CA ASN A 41 -1.41 -3.26 25.37
C ASN A 41 -1.82 -1.78 25.37
N ARG A 42 -1.49 -1.04 26.43
CA ARG A 42 -1.88 0.38 26.59
C ARG A 42 -1.43 1.26 25.41
N LYS A 43 -0.24 1.04 24.85
CA LYS A 43 0.26 1.81 23.70
C LYS A 43 -0.54 1.51 22.44
N GLN A 44 -0.89 0.25 22.19
CA GLN A 44 -1.72 -0.16 21.06
C GLN A 44 -3.14 0.38 21.20
N ARG A 45 -3.77 0.28 22.39
CA ARG A 45 -5.08 0.88 22.64
C ARG A 45 -5.07 2.37 22.39
N ASN A 46 -4.08 3.10 22.89
CA ASN A 46 -3.98 4.54 22.64
C ASN A 46 -3.85 4.86 21.13
N LYS A 47 -3.10 4.04 20.38
CA LYS A 47 -2.96 4.20 18.92
C LYS A 47 -4.27 3.89 18.16
N MET A 48 -5.10 3.00 18.69
CA MET A 48 -6.31 2.49 18.03
C MET A 48 -7.62 3.11 18.55
N ALA A 49 -7.61 3.83 19.67
CA ALA A 49 -8.81 4.38 20.30
C ALA A 49 -8.99 5.88 20.05
N VAL A 50 -7.88 6.61 19.90
CA VAL A 50 -7.88 8.07 19.82
C VAL A 50 -6.82 8.48 18.81
N VAL A 51 -7.24 9.16 17.76
CA VAL A 51 -6.30 9.77 16.80
C VAL A 51 -6.00 11.21 17.23
N LYS A 52 -5.37 12.05 16.40
CA LYS A 52 -4.97 13.41 16.84
C LYS A 52 -6.16 14.15 17.47
N GLU A 53 -5.92 14.86 18.57
CA GLU A 53 -6.89 15.74 19.24
C GLU A 53 -8.05 15.09 20.01
N GLY A 54 -8.00 13.79 20.33
CA GLY A 54 -9.01 13.20 21.24
C GLY A 54 -10.27 12.68 20.55
N MET A 55 -10.32 12.73 19.22
CA MET A 55 -11.46 12.30 18.43
C MET A 55 -11.64 10.77 18.48
N GLU A 56 -12.89 10.35 18.62
CA GLU A 56 -13.28 8.93 18.61
C GLU A 56 -13.17 8.36 17.19
N VAL A 57 -12.81 7.08 17.13
CA VAL A 57 -12.75 6.31 15.89
C VAL A 57 -14.17 6.04 15.40
N SER A 58 -14.48 6.46 14.17
CA SER A 58 -15.80 6.29 13.56
C SER A 58 -15.90 5.01 12.72
N GLU A 59 -14.77 4.53 12.19
CA GLU A 59 -14.75 3.37 11.30
C GLU A 59 -13.49 2.51 11.51
N VAL A 60 -13.64 1.19 11.31
CA VAL A 60 -12.54 0.25 11.33
C VAL A 60 -12.52 -0.54 10.03
N ILE A 61 -11.43 -0.40 9.26
CA ILE A 61 -11.21 -1.14 8.03
C ILE A 61 -10.23 -2.29 8.31
N ILE A 62 -10.60 -3.50 7.89
CA ILE A 62 -9.75 -4.69 7.96
C ILE A 62 -9.38 -5.08 6.53
N GLN A 63 -8.09 -5.00 6.21
CA GLN A 63 -7.58 -5.30 4.87
C GLN A 63 -6.61 -6.48 4.91
N GLU A 64 -6.64 -7.34 3.89
CA GLU A 64 -5.59 -8.35 3.71
C GLU A 64 -4.21 -7.68 3.58
N GLY A 65 -3.25 -8.20 4.33
CA GLY A 65 -1.85 -7.81 4.24
C GLY A 65 -1.18 -8.37 3.00
N VAL A 66 -0.50 -7.49 2.26
CA VAL A 66 0.34 -7.86 1.10
C VAL A 66 1.79 -7.71 1.51
N HIS A 67 2.56 -8.80 1.39
CA HIS A 67 4.00 -8.75 1.65
C HIS A 67 4.72 -7.99 0.54
N THR A 68 5.77 -7.26 0.90
CA THR A 68 6.77 -6.82 -0.07
C THR A 68 8.04 -7.65 0.07
N PHE A 69 8.55 -8.16 -1.04
CA PHE A 69 9.82 -8.89 -1.09
C PHE A 69 10.87 -8.14 -1.91
N GLU A 70 10.54 -6.96 -2.42
CA GLU A 70 11.49 -6.15 -3.15
C GLU A 70 12.50 -5.56 -2.17
N HIS A 71 13.78 -5.61 -2.54
CA HIS A 71 14.86 -5.09 -1.71
C HIS A 71 15.74 -4.16 -2.56
N ILE A 72 16.17 -3.07 -1.95
CA ILE A 72 17.26 -2.24 -2.47
C ILE A 72 18.44 -2.45 -1.53
N ASN A 73 19.49 -3.11 -2.03
CA ASN A 73 20.53 -3.72 -1.21
C ASN A 73 19.88 -4.69 -0.21
N ASP A 74 20.16 -4.54 1.09
CA ASP A 74 19.62 -5.40 2.16
C ASP A 74 18.36 -4.82 2.83
N ALA A 75 17.81 -3.71 2.31
CA ALA A 75 16.66 -3.05 2.90
C ALA A 75 15.38 -3.31 2.11
N VAL A 76 14.28 -3.57 2.82
CA VAL A 76 12.96 -3.80 2.24
C VAL A 76 12.49 -2.54 1.51
N ALA A 77 11.90 -2.72 0.33
CA ALA A 77 11.45 -1.64 -0.53
C ALA A 77 10.03 -1.86 -1.04
N GLU A 78 9.28 -0.79 -1.28
CA GLU A 78 8.00 -0.83 -1.99
C GLU A 78 7.93 0.30 -3.04
N PRO A 79 7.40 0.04 -4.24
CA PRO A 79 7.30 1.05 -5.29
C PRO A 79 6.14 2.02 -5.04
N VAL A 80 6.38 3.30 -5.29
CA VAL A 80 5.38 4.37 -5.33
C VAL A 80 5.33 4.92 -6.74
N VAL A 81 4.13 4.96 -7.33
CA VAL A 81 3.90 5.44 -8.71
C VAL A 81 3.20 6.79 -8.66
N TYR A 82 3.73 7.78 -9.38
CA TYR A 82 3.16 9.11 -9.54
C TYR A 82 2.45 9.22 -10.89
N MET A 83 1.28 9.86 -10.88
CA MET A 83 0.47 10.14 -12.05
C MET A 83 0.06 11.62 -12.09
N ILE A 84 -0.05 12.17 -13.29
CA ILE A 84 -0.69 13.45 -13.57
C ILE A 84 -1.76 13.19 -14.64
N ASP A 85 -2.99 13.63 -14.39
CA ASP A 85 -4.16 13.16 -15.14
C ASP A 85 -4.20 11.62 -15.12
N ARG A 86 -4.33 10.97 -16.28
CA ARG A 86 -4.31 9.50 -16.42
C ARG A 86 -2.93 8.92 -16.76
N TYR A 87 -1.89 9.74 -16.77
CA TYR A 87 -0.56 9.36 -17.25
C TYR A 87 0.39 9.09 -16.10
N VAL A 88 1.11 7.96 -16.19
CA VAL A 88 2.22 7.64 -15.28
C VAL A 88 3.41 8.53 -15.66
N VAL A 89 3.90 9.32 -14.69
CA VAL A 89 4.98 10.29 -14.91
C VAL A 89 6.29 9.92 -14.21
N GLY A 90 6.26 8.96 -13.30
CA GLY A 90 7.44 8.55 -12.54
C GLY A 90 7.11 7.87 -11.23
N GLY A 91 8.08 7.83 -10.33
CA GLY A 91 7.92 7.23 -9.02
C GLY A 91 9.23 7.11 -8.25
N PHE A 92 9.15 6.45 -7.10
CA PHE A 92 10.31 6.08 -6.30
C PHE A 92 10.07 4.78 -5.55
N TYR A 93 11.14 4.12 -5.12
CA TYR A 93 11.06 3.12 -4.07
C TYR A 93 11.13 3.79 -2.71
N ARG A 94 10.17 3.46 -1.84
CA ARG A 94 10.30 3.73 -0.41
C ARG A 94 11.07 2.56 0.20
N VAL A 95 12.20 2.85 0.81
CA VAL A 95 13.14 1.85 1.33
C VAL A 95 13.26 2.02 2.85
N HIS A 96 13.23 0.92 3.59
CA HIS A 96 13.32 0.94 5.05
C HIS A 96 14.13 -0.26 5.57
N ALA A 97 15.30 0.02 6.16
CA ALA A 97 16.22 -1.02 6.62
C ALA A 97 15.73 -1.74 7.90
N GLU A 98 15.00 -1.03 8.76
CA GLU A 98 14.55 -1.55 10.06
C GLU A 98 13.13 -2.14 10.04
N ARG A 99 12.50 -2.28 8.86
CA ARG A 99 11.13 -2.79 8.73
C ARG A 99 11.11 -4.08 7.94
N GLY A 100 10.26 -5.00 8.37
CA GLY A 100 10.04 -6.28 7.72
C GLY A 100 9.13 -6.22 6.50
N ILE A 101 9.06 -7.36 5.81
CA ILE A 101 8.27 -7.60 4.60
C ILE A 101 6.74 -7.48 4.81
N ASP A 102 6.27 -7.49 6.06
CA ASP A 102 4.87 -7.42 6.49
C ASP A 102 4.58 -6.21 7.38
N GLU A 103 5.45 -5.21 7.34
CA GLU A 103 5.32 -3.95 8.07
C GLU A 103 5.08 -2.75 7.13
N ASN A 104 4.48 -1.70 7.69
CA ASN A 104 4.32 -0.43 7.00
C ASN A 104 5.68 0.28 6.87
N LEU A 105 6.19 0.44 5.64
CA LEU A 105 7.45 1.15 5.39
C LEU A 105 7.27 2.68 5.42
N ASN A 106 6.04 3.20 5.40
CA ASN A 106 5.77 4.62 5.62
C ASN A 106 5.86 4.98 7.12
N ALA A 107 7.09 4.94 7.63
CA ALA A 107 7.45 5.21 9.01
C ALA A 107 8.73 6.07 9.07
N PRO A 108 9.01 6.74 10.21
CA PRO A 108 10.29 7.41 10.43
C PRO A 108 11.47 6.45 10.20
N GLY A 109 12.47 6.89 9.45
CA GLY A 109 13.60 6.05 9.01
C GLY A 109 13.51 5.61 7.55
N ALA A 110 12.36 5.78 6.91
CA ALA A 110 12.23 5.56 5.47
C ALA A 110 13.08 6.56 4.66
N HIS A 111 13.71 6.07 3.59
CA HIS A 111 14.36 6.89 2.58
C HIS A 111 13.87 6.52 1.18
N PHE A 112 14.16 7.37 0.20
CA PHE A 112 13.59 7.27 -1.14
C PHE A 112 14.66 7.09 -2.19
N VAL A 113 14.51 6.05 -3.01
CA VAL A 113 15.41 5.76 -4.12
C VAL A 113 14.65 6.02 -5.42
N PRO A 114 15.16 6.85 -6.33
CA PRO A 114 14.48 7.16 -7.59
C PRO A 114 14.13 5.88 -8.35
N LEU A 115 12.86 5.75 -8.72
CA LEU A 115 12.41 4.69 -9.60
C LEU A 115 12.35 5.29 -10.99
N ALA A 116 13.40 5.05 -11.77
CA ALA A 116 13.45 5.49 -13.15
C ALA A 116 12.41 4.71 -13.96
N PHE A 117 11.20 5.25 -14.08
CA PHE A 117 10.36 5.01 -15.24
C PHE A 117 11.09 5.66 -16.41
N ALA A 118 12.06 4.98 -17.01
CA ALA A 118 12.66 5.44 -18.25
C ALA A 118 11.52 5.70 -19.25
N GLN A 119 11.64 6.74 -20.10
CA GLN A 119 10.64 7.06 -21.13
C GLN A 119 10.22 5.86 -21.99
N GLN A 120 11.06 4.81 -22.05
CA GLN A 120 10.82 3.55 -22.76
C GLN A 120 10.00 2.50 -21.99
N HIS A 121 9.62 2.72 -20.71
CA HIS A 121 8.87 1.75 -19.90
C HIS A 121 7.35 1.95 -19.91
N ALA A 122 6.86 2.92 -20.68
CA ALA A 122 5.43 3.03 -21.00
C ALA A 122 4.96 1.92 -21.97
N LEU A 123 5.90 1.24 -22.64
CA LEU A 123 5.64 0.15 -23.57
C LEU A 123 6.29 -1.14 -23.05
N PRO A 124 5.55 -2.23 -22.90
CA PRO A 124 6.13 -3.52 -22.55
C PRO A 124 6.84 -4.13 -23.75
N ASP A 125 7.92 -4.86 -23.51
CA ASP A 125 8.46 -5.82 -24.47
C ASP A 125 7.60 -7.08 -24.44
N ALA A 126 6.67 -7.19 -25.39
CA ALA A 126 5.76 -8.33 -25.52
C ALA A 126 6.46 -9.66 -25.85
N LYS A 127 7.73 -9.63 -26.28
CA LYS A 127 8.50 -10.84 -26.59
C LYS A 127 9.33 -11.33 -25.41
N ALA A 128 9.54 -10.49 -24.40
CA ALA A 128 10.29 -10.87 -23.22
C ALA A 128 9.52 -11.89 -22.36
N LYS A 129 10.27 -12.81 -21.73
CA LYS A 129 9.68 -13.76 -20.78
C LYS A 129 9.16 -13.01 -19.54
N PRO A 130 8.05 -13.45 -18.92
CA PRO A 130 7.54 -12.83 -17.71
C PRO A 130 8.61 -12.70 -16.62
N GLY A 131 8.68 -11.51 -15.99
CA GLY A 131 9.61 -11.24 -14.90
C GLY A 131 11.09 -11.06 -15.29
N THR A 132 11.44 -11.17 -16.58
CA THR A 132 12.86 -11.17 -17.00
C THR A 132 13.40 -9.79 -17.37
N VAL A 133 12.54 -8.82 -17.65
CA VAL A 133 12.95 -7.47 -18.07
C VAL A 133 12.30 -6.42 -17.19
N ALA A 134 13.11 -5.47 -16.72
CA ALA A 134 12.66 -4.34 -15.92
C ALA A 134 11.52 -3.52 -16.58
N PRO A 135 11.54 -3.22 -17.89
CA PRO A 135 10.44 -2.54 -18.58
C PRO A 135 9.06 -3.16 -18.31
N ASN A 136 8.94 -4.48 -18.40
CA ASN A 136 7.64 -5.16 -18.22
C ASN A 136 7.17 -5.10 -16.77
N ARG A 137 8.10 -5.19 -15.80
CA ARG A 137 7.78 -5.03 -14.38
C ARG A 137 7.25 -3.62 -14.10
N PHE A 138 7.91 -2.58 -14.60
CA PHE A 138 7.46 -1.20 -14.42
C PHE A 138 6.18 -0.88 -15.17
N TYR A 139 5.99 -1.44 -16.36
CA TYR A 139 4.72 -1.35 -17.07
C TYR A 139 3.57 -1.92 -16.22
N MET A 140 3.78 -3.07 -15.57
CA MET A 140 2.79 -3.67 -14.67
C MET A 140 2.49 -2.78 -13.45
N TYR A 141 3.50 -2.15 -12.85
CA TYR A 141 3.27 -1.16 -11.78
C TYR A 141 2.35 -0.03 -12.26
N GLY A 142 2.58 0.48 -13.46
CA GLY A 142 1.74 1.50 -14.08
C GLY A 142 0.32 1.02 -14.44
N VAL A 143 0.13 -0.25 -14.80
CA VAL A 143 -1.22 -0.83 -15.01
C VAL A 143 -2.00 -0.86 -13.69
N ILE A 144 -1.41 -1.41 -12.63
CA ILE A 144 -2.07 -1.49 -11.31
C ILE A 144 -2.36 -0.08 -10.76
N ALA A 145 -1.41 0.85 -10.90
CA ALA A 145 -1.61 2.24 -10.48
C ALA A 145 -2.80 2.89 -11.21
N ARG A 146 -2.97 2.68 -12.51
CA ARG A 146 -4.10 3.22 -13.27
C ARG A 146 -5.45 2.57 -12.89
N LEU A 147 -5.46 1.29 -12.52
CA LEU A 147 -6.66 0.65 -11.98
C LEU A 147 -7.04 1.27 -10.63
N ALA A 148 -6.06 1.52 -9.75
CA ALA A 148 -6.29 2.21 -8.49
C ALA A 148 -6.77 3.66 -8.70
N LEU A 149 -6.20 4.38 -9.67
CA LEU A 149 -6.66 5.71 -10.07
C LEU A 149 -8.11 5.68 -10.52
N LEU A 150 -8.48 4.75 -11.42
CA LEU A 150 -9.86 4.61 -11.89
C LEU A 150 -10.82 4.33 -10.74
N ALA A 151 -10.46 3.45 -9.81
CA ALA A 151 -11.27 3.18 -8.63
C ALA A 151 -11.46 4.44 -7.77
N GLY A 152 -10.38 5.19 -7.51
CA GLY A 152 -10.44 6.45 -6.76
C GLY A 152 -11.22 7.55 -7.48
N SER A 153 -11.13 7.65 -8.80
CA SER A 153 -11.94 8.59 -9.59
C SER A 153 -13.43 8.28 -9.50
N LEU A 154 -13.81 6.99 -9.59
CA LEU A 154 -15.20 6.56 -9.44
C LEU A 154 -15.73 6.76 -8.02
N GLU A 155 -14.89 6.60 -7.00
CA GLU A 155 -15.24 6.91 -5.61
C GLU A 155 -15.52 8.40 -5.45
N LEU A 156 -14.60 9.26 -5.90
CA LEU A 156 -14.76 10.71 -5.85
C LEU A 156 -16.04 11.18 -6.54
N GLU A 157 -16.30 10.72 -7.76
CA GLU A 157 -17.52 11.05 -8.51
C GLU A 157 -18.80 10.67 -7.75
N LYS A 158 -18.84 9.47 -7.15
CA LYS A 158 -20.00 8.99 -6.40
C LYS A 158 -20.21 9.69 -5.06
N THR A 159 -19.15 10.30 -4.52
CA THR A 159 -19.18 11.01 -3.24
C THR A 159 -19.19 12.53 -3.40
N ASP A 160 -19.31 13.04 -4.63
CA ASP A 160 -19.38 14.47 -4.88
C ASP A 160 -20.59 15.06 -4.14
N PRO A 161 -20.40 16.03 -3.23
CA PRO A 161 -21.51 16.67 -2.54
C PRO A 161 -22.37 17.55 -3.46
N ASN A 162 -21.88 17.88 -4.67
CA ASN A 162 -22.52 18.77 -5.64
C ASN A 162 -22.59 18.16 -7.06
N PRO A 163 -23.22 16.98 -7.26
CA PRO A 163 -23.20 16.27 -8.55
C PRO A 163 -23.93 17.01 -9.68
N GLU A 164 -24.75 18.00 -9.36
CA GLU A 164 -25.57 18.77 -10.31
C GLU A 164 -24.87 20.02 -10.87
N VAL A 165 -23.63 20.30 -10.46
CA VAL A 165 -22.90 21.54 -10.82
C VAL A 165 -22.06 21.38 -12.12
N TYR A 166 -22.21 20.25 -12.83
CA TYR A 166 -21.47 19.94 -14.06
C TYR A 166 -22.17 20.39 -15.35
#